data_AF-A0A7V9FVU1-F1
#
_entry.id   AF-A0A7V9FVU1-F1
#
_cell.length_a   1.000
_cell.length_b   1.000
_cell.length_c   1.000
_cell.angle_alpha   90.00
_cell.angle_beta   90.00
_cell.angle_gamma   90.00
#
_symmetry.space_group_name_H-M   'P 1'
#
loop_
_entity.id
_entity.type
_entity.pdbx_description
1 polymer ?
#
loop_
_entity_poly.entity_id
_entity_poly.type
_entity_poly.pdbx_seq_one_letter_code
_entity_poly.pdbx_strand_id
1 'polypeptide(L)'
;HEGAPGQQEIDLRYADALTMADNIMTFRYVVKEVAITQGVRASFMPKPYTAHPGSAMHTHMSLFEGARNAFHDDDEPYELSDTGRAFVAGVLAHAREITAVTNQWVNSYKRLIIGGEAPTAVCWGHRNRSALVRVPMYSPGKASSRRVEIRTPDSACNPYLAYAVILAAGLRGVQQGYQLPPAAEDDVWSLSERERRAAGYAPLPQNLSEALAEMENSELVAETLGEHVFDFFLRNKRAEWDNYRRHVTAYELRTYLPVL
;
A
#
# COMPACT_ATOMS: atom_id res chain seq x y z
N HIS A 1 6.32 -15.73 12.12
CA HIS A 1 5.02 -16.37 11.85
C HIS A 1 3.95 -15.32 11.97
N GLU A 2 3.04 -15.26 10.99
CA GLU A 2 1.99 -14.26 10.86
C GLU A 2 0.58 -14.85 11.04
N GLY A 3 -0.47 -14.05 10.78
CA GLY A 3 -1.86 -14.39 11.09
C GLY A 3 -2.49 -15.54 10.29
N ALA A 4 -1.99 -15.87 9.09
CA ALA A 4 -2.48 -17.02 8.32
C ALA A 4 -1.63 -18.29 8.51
N PRO A 5 -2.22 -19.50 8.40
CA PRO A 5 -1.45 -20.75 8.42
C PRO A 5 -0.35 -20.77 7.34
N GLY A 6 0.89 -20.97 7.77
CA GLY A 6 2.06 -20.99 6.88
C GLY A 6 2.55 -19.59 6.44
N GLN A 7 1.94 -18.50 6.92
CA GLN A 7 2.39 -17.15 6.63
C GLN A 7 3.59 -16.75 7.50
N GLN A 8 4.59 -16.15 6.87
CA GLN A 8 5.81 -15.71 7.52
C GLN A 8 6.14 -14.27 7.13
N GLU A 9 6.81 -13.56 8.03
CA GLU A 9 7.34 -12.21 7.84
C GLU A 9 8.82 -12.21 8.23
N ILE A 10 9.63 -11.50 7.44
CA ILE A 10 11.03 -11.21 7.74
C ILE A 10 11.21 -9.73 7.49
N ASP A 11 11.47 -8.99 8.56
CA ASP A 11 11.76 -7.56 8.50
C ASP A 11 13.14 -7.32 7.90
N LEU A 12 13.18 -6.48 6.86
CA LEU A 12 14.42 -6.02 6.27
C LEU A 12 14.84 -4.69 6.92
N ARG A 13 16.14 -4.53 7.15
CA ARG A 13 16.69 -3.24 7.60
C ARG A 13 16.51 -2.20 6.50
N TYR A 14 16.07 -1.01 6.88
CA TYR A 14 15.88 0.09 5.94
C TYR A 14 17.18 0.45 5.19
N ALA A 15 17.01 0.90 3.96
CA ALA A 15 18.06 1.45 3.10
C ALA A 15 17.46 2.63 2.31
N ASP A 16 18.26 3.29 1.47
CA ASP A 16 17.71 4.21 0.47
C ASP A 16 16.75 3.47 -0.49
N ALA A 17 15.87 4.22 -1.16
CA ALA A 17 14.76 3.65 -1.91
C ALA A 17 15.19 2.66 -3.01
N LEU A 18 16.28 2.93 -3.73
CA LEU A 18 16.75 2.07 -4.81
C LEU A 18 17.34 0.78 -4.24
N THR A 19 18.25 0.90 -3.28
CA THR A 19 18.84 -0.26 -2.58
C THR A 19 17.75 -1.11 -1.90
N MET A 20 16.73 -0.48 -1.33
CA MET A 20 15.61 -1.19 -0.70
C MET A 20 14.78 -1.98 -1.72
N ALA A 21 14.56 -1.43 -2.91
CA ALA A 21 13.88 -2.15 -3.99
C ALA A 21 14.69 -3.36 -4.48
N ASP A 22 16.02 -3.21 -4.64
CA ASP A 22 16.93 -4.32 -4.97
C ASP A 22 16.91 -5.40 -3.88
N ASN A 23 16.93 -5.00 -2.62
CA ASN A 23 16.84 -5.91 -1.47
C ASN A 23 15.53 -6.69 -1.49
N ILE A 24 14.39 -6.07 -1.84
CA ILE A 24 13.10 -6.78 -1.94
C ILE A 24 13.12 -7.80 -3.08
N MET A 25 13.65 -7.43 -4.25
CA MET A 25 13.74 -8.35 -5.38
C MET A 25 14.63 -9.55 -5.05
N THR A 26 15.79 -9.28 -4.44
CA THR A 26 16.73 -10.31 -3.97
C THR A 26 16.09 -11.19 -2.89
N PHE A 27 15.41 -10.59 -1.91
CA PHE A 27 14.71 -11.30 -0.85
C PHE A 27 13.65 -12.26 -1.41
N ARG A 28 12.81 -11.78 -2.34
CA ARG A 28 11.78 -12.63 -3.00
C ARG A 28 12.40 -13.81 -3.73
N TYR A 29 13.54 -13.60 -4.38
CA TYR A 29 14.28 -14.66 -5.07
C TYR A 29 14.83 -15.70 -4.07
N VAL A 30 15.61 -15.25 -3.08
CA VAL A 30 16.23 -16.12 -2.07
C VAL A 30 15.19 -16.94 -1.32
N VAL A 31 14.07 -16.34 -0.89
CA VAL A 31 13.00 -17.04 -0.18
C VAL A 31 12.39 -18.14 -1.05
N LYS A 32 12.18 -17.90 -2.35
CA LYS A 32 11.66 -18.92 -3.27
C LYS A 32 12.64 -20.05 -3.49
N GLU A 33 13.92 -19.74 -3.69
CA GLU A 33 14.97 -20.75 -3.88
C GLU A 33 15.11 -21.64 -2.65
N VAL A 34 15.22 -21.05 -1.45
CA VAL A 34 15.30 -21.81 -0.20
C VAL A 34 14.04 -22.67 -0.02
N ALA A 35 12.85 -22.12 -0.25
CA ALA A 35 11.61 -22.89 -0.14
C ALA A 35 11.62 -24.13 -1.05
N ILE A 36 12.04 -24.00 -2.31
CA ILE A 36 12.13 -25.11 -3.27
C ILE A 36 13.09 -26.19 -2.74
N THR A 37 14.26 -25.80 -2.20
CA THR A 37 15.21 -26.78 -1.62
C THR A 37 14.66 -27.54 -0.41
N GLN A 38 13.67 -26.97 0.28
CA GLN A 38 12.98 -27.59 1.41
C GLN A 38 11.70 -28.33 1.00
N GLY A 39 11.43 -28.50 -0.30
CA GLY A 39 10.26 -29.21 -0.81
C GLY A 39 8.94 -28.45 -0.64
N VAL A 40 8.98 -27.13 -0.42
CA VAL A 40 7.80 -26.26 -0.28
C VAL A 40 7.81 -25.13 -1.30
N ARG A 41 6.67 -24.46 -1.51
CA ARG A 41 6.56 -23.33 -2.45
C ARG A 41 6.27 -22.04 -1.69
N ALA A 42 7.20 -21.10 -1.71
CA ALA A 42 6.93 -19.75 -1.25
C ALA A 42 6.16 -18.95 -2.31
N SER A 43 5.24 -18.11 -1.86
CA SER A 43 4.46 -17.21 -2.71
C SER A 43 4.34 -15.85 -2.05
N PHE A 44 4.42 -14.80 -2.86
CA PHE A 44 4.16 -13.41 -2.45
C PHE A 44 2.82 -12.92 -3.00
N MET A 45 1.92 -13.85 -3.32
CA MET A 45 0.57 -13.53 -3.81
C MET A 45 -0.20 -12.76 -2.71
N PRO A 46 -0.85 -11.63 -3.03
CA PRO A 46 -1.50 -10.79 -2.01
C PRO A 46 -2.56 -11.50 -1.17
N LYS A 47 -3.34 -12.40 -1.76
CA LYS A 47 -4.41 -13.15 -1.08
C LYS A 47 -4.52 -14.56 -1.65
N PRO A 48 -3.73 -15.53 -1.14
CA PRO A 48 -3.75 -16.90 -1.61
C PRO A 48 -4.96 -17.69 -1.10
N TYR A 49 -5.51 -17.33 0.06
CA TYR A 49 -6.65 -18.01 0.68
C TYR A 49 -7.76 -17.00 1.01
N THR A 50 -9.01 -17.34 0.69
CA THR A 50 -10.18 -16.47 0.94
C THR A 50 -10.38 -16.19 2.43
N ALA A 51 -10.31 -17.23 3.27
CA ALA A 51 -10.67 -17.16 4.69
C ALA A 51 -9.54 -16.71 5.63
N HIS A 52 -8.32 -16.51 5.12
CA HIS A 52 -7.15 -16.16 5.94
C HIS A 52 -6.55 -14.81 5.55
N PRO A 53 -5.80 -14.13 6.44
CA PRO A 53 -5.09 -12.90 6.12
C PRO A 53 -4.27 -12.97 4.81
N GLY A 54 -4.14 -11.83 4.16
CA GLY A 54 -3.31 -11.68 2.95
C GLY A 54 -1.89 -11.22 3.28
N SER A 55 -1.00 -11.23 2.28
CA SER A 55 0.39 -10.79 2.42
C SER A 55 0.58 -9.38 1.88
N ALA A 56 1.04 -8.47 2.74
CA ALA A 56 1.32 -7.08 2.43
C ALA A 56 2.82 -6.82 2.29
N MET A 57 3.17 -5.60 1.87
CA MET A 57 4.52 -5.04 1.95
C MET A 57 4.42 -3.67 2.62
N HIS A 58 4.21 -3.68 3.95
CA HIS A 58 4.14 -2.43 4.71
C HIS A 58 5.42 -1.63 4.48
N THR A 59 5.26 -0.44 3.91
CA THR A 59 6.38 0.37 3.44
C THR A 59 6.61 1.49 4.43
N HIS A 60 7.72 1.41 5.15
CA HIS A 60 8.15 2.45 6.07
C HIS A 60 9.02 3.47 5.33
N MET A 61 8.65 4.75 5.40
CA MET A 61 9.38 5.84 4.75
C MET A 61 9.75 6.96 5.73
N SER A 62 10.92 7.55 5.48
CA SER A 62 11.43 8.75 6.12
C SER A 62 12.28 9.54 5.13
N LEU A 63 12.25 10.86 5.26
CA LEU A 63 13.12 11.76 4.50
C LEU A 63 14.28 12.23 5.40
N PHE A 64 15.46 12.36 4.81
CA PHE A 64 16.65 12.83 5.50
C PHE A 64 17.28 14.00 4.76
N GLU A 65 17.70 15.00 5.54
CA GLU A 65 18.55 16.10 5.09
C GLU A 65 19.94 15.89 5.72
N GLY A 66 20.85 15.31 4.93
CA GLY A 66 22.11 14.79 5.46
C GLY A 66 21.85 13.69 6.49
N ALA A 67 22.25 13.92 7.75
CA ALA A 67 22.02 12.98 8.86
C ALA A 67 20.74 13.26 9.66
N ARG A 68 20.07 14.40 9.43
CA ARG A 68 18.86 14.79 10.16
C ARG A 68 17.64 14.13 9.53
N ASN A 69 16.82 13.46 10.33
CA ASN A 69 15.53 12.94 9.88
C ASN A 69 14.53 14.11 9.79
N ALA A 70 14.12 14.45 8.58
CA ALA A 70 13.25 15.58 8.30
C ALA A 70 11.80 15.37 8.80
N PHE A 71 11.39 14.14 9.13
CA PHE A 71 10.06 13.86 9.68
C PHE A 71 9.96 14.09 11.19
N HIS A 72 11.08 14.28 11.87
CA HIS A 72 11.09 14.41 13.33
C HIS A 72 11.15 15.86 13.78
N ASP A 73 10.30 16.18 14.74
CA ASP A 73 10.30 17.42 15.49
C ASP A 73 9.83 17.11 16.91
N ASP A 74 10.55 17.52 17.95
CA ASP A 74 10.22 17.20 19.35
C ASP A 74 9.06 18.08 19.88
N ASP A 75 8.83 19.24 19.26
CA ASP A 75 7.85 20.23 19.75
C ASP A 75 6.45 20.03 19.16
N GLU A 76 6.32 19.16 18.15
CA GLU A 76 5.09 18.94 17.41
C GLU A 76 4.25 17.78 17.94
N PRO A 77 2.91 17.79 17.79
CA PRO A 77 2.06 16.66 18.12
C PRO A 77 2.53 15.37 17.44
N TYR A 78 2.58 14.29 18.22
CA TYR A 78 3.14 12.99 17.81
C TYR A 78 4.61 13.04 17.39
N GLU A 79 5.30 14.14 17.65
CA GLU A 79 6.67 14.45 17.25
C GLU A 79 6.91 14.24 15.73
N LEU A 80 5.91 14.65 14.95
CA LEU A 80 5.92 14.59 13.48
C LEU A 80 6.00 16.03 12.96
N SER A 81 7.11 16.35 12.31
CA SER A 81 7.39 17.68 11.75
C SER A 81 6.36 18.10 10.69
N ASP A 82 6.33 19.39 10.34
CA ASP A 82 5.56 19.89 9.20
C ASP A 82 5.87 19.14 7.90
N THR A 83 7.15 18.85 7.64
CA THR A 83 7.56 18.06 6.47
C THR A 83 6.95 16.66 6.51
N GLY A 84 6.97 16.01 7.67
CA GLY A 84 6.35 14.69 7.86
C GLY A 84 4.84 14.74 7.66
N ARG A 85 4.17 15.77 8.19
CA ARG A 85 2.73 15.95 8.02
C ARG A 85 2.33 16.21 6.58
N ALA A 86 3.02 17.12 5.89
CA ALA A 86 2.78 17.42 4.49
C ALA A 86 3.07 16.22 3.58
N PHE A 87 4.07 15.40 3.92
CA PHE A 87 4.33 14.14 3.22
C PHE A 87 3.16 13.15 3.38
N VAL A 88 2.65 12.96 4.60
CA VAL A 88 1.47 12.09 4.81
C VAL A 88 0.26 12.65 4.04
N ALA A 89 0.04 13.97 4.08
CA ALA A 89 -1.04 14.61 3.36
C ALA A 89 -0.96 14.35 1.85
N GLY A 90 0.24 14.43 1.27
CA GLY A 90 0.52 14.05 -0.13
C GLY A 90 0.17 12.60 -0.43
N VAL A 91 0.66 11.65 0.39
CA VAL A 91 0.33 10.23 0.23
C VAL A 91 -1.18 9.97 0.30
N LEU A 92 -1.91 10.65 1.19
CA LEU A 92 -3.36 10.52 1.28
C LEU A 92 -4.08 11.09 0.05
N ALA A 93 -3.71 12.31 -0.38
CA ALA A 93 -4.31 12.96 -1.54
C ALA A 93 -4.20 12.12 -2.81
N HIS A 94 -3.04 11.47 -3.00
CA HIS A 94 -2.73 10.68 -4.19
C HIS A 94 -2.97 9.16 -3.99
N ALA A 95 -3.51 8.73 -2.84
CA ALA A 95 -3.62 7.31 -2.48
C ALA A 95 -4.38 6.48 -3.52
N ARG A 96 -5.46 7.03 -4.07
CA ARG A 96 -6.33 6.34 -5.04
C ARG A 96 -5.61 6.13 -6.37
N GLU A 97 -5.01 7.17 -6.93
CA GLU A 97 -4.33 7.11 -8.22
C GLU A 97 -3.05 6.25 -8.20
N ILE A 98 -2.31 6.22 -7.08
CA ILE A 98 -1.14 5.33 -6.96
C ILE A 98 -1.51 3.87 -6.65
N THR A 99 -2.78 3.58 -6.38
CA THR A 99 -3.24 2.23 -5.99
C THR A 99 -2.96 1.21 -7.09
N ALA A 100 -3.16 1.55 -8.36
CA ALA A 100 -2.91 0.63 -9.47
C ALA A 100 -1.46 0.13 -9.50
N VAL A 101 -0.48 0.96 -9.12
CA VAL A 101 0.94 0.58 -9.08
C VAL A 101 1.29 -0.19 -7.82
N THR A 102 0.79 0.25 -6.67
CA THR A 102 1.08 -0.36 -5.36
C THR A 102 0.31 -1.67 -5.11
N ASN A 103 -0.79 -1.88 -5.86
CA ASN A 103 -1.69 -3.04 -5.80
C ASN A 103 -1.99 -3.54 -7.22
N GLN A 104 -0.93 -3.97 -7.92
CA GLN A 104 -0.91 -4.10 -9.38
C GLN A 104 -1.59 -5.36 -9.95
N TRP A 105 -2.22 -6.20 -9.13
CA TRP A 105 -2.81 -7.46 -9.59
C TRP A 105 -4.29 -7.53 -9.26
N VAL A 106 -5.07 -8.27 -10.04
CA VAL A 106 -6.48 -8.56 -9.69
C VAL A 106 -6.60 -9.16 -8.29
N ASN A 107 -5.63 -10.00 -7.89
CA ASN A 107 -5.61 -10.62 -6.58
C ASN A 107 -5.36 -9.64 -5.42
N SER A 108 -4.70 -8.50 -5.67
CA SER A 108 -4.45 -7.45 -4.68
C SER A 108 -5.74 -6.96 -4.02
N TYR A 109 -6.79 -6.79 -4.82
CA TYR A 109 -8.08 -6.29 -4.36
C TYR A 109 -8.90 -7.32 -3.58
N LYS A 110 -8.50 -8.60 -3.60
CA LYS A 110 -9.06 -9.61 -2.67
C LYS A 110 -8.47 -9.48 -1.25
N ARG A 111 -7.37 -8.72 -1.10
CA ARG A 111 -6.81 -8.31 0.19
C ARG A 111 -7.50 -7.04 0.72
N LEU A 112 -7.76 -6.06 -0.16
CA LEU A 112 -8.38 -4.77 0.16
C LEU A 112 -9.91 -4.87 0.28
N ILE A 113 -10.40 -5.72 1.19
CA ILE A 113 -11.83 -5.92 1.45
C ILE A 113 -12.22 -5.47 2.84
N ILE A 114 -13.46 -5.00 2.99
CA ILE A 114 -14.03 -4.66 4.30
C ILE A 114 -14.07 -5.92 5.17
N GLY A 115 -13.68 -5.80 6.45
CA GLY A 115 -13.60 -6.92 7.39
C GLY A 115 -12.29 -7.71 7.32
N GLY A 116 -11.36 -7.34 6.43
CA GLY A 116 -9.97 -7.83 6.44
C GLY A 116 -9.02 -6.88 7.19
N GLU A 117 -7.80 -7.32 7.45
CA GLU A 117 -6.76 -6.53 8.14
C GLU A 117 -6.12 -5.43 7.26
N ALA A 118 -6.51 -5.33 5.99
CA ALA A 118 -5.95 -4.35 5.07
C ALA A 118 -6.75 -3.03 5.12
N PRO A 119 -6.09 -1.87 4.97
CA PRO A 119 -6.80 -0.60 4.86
C PRO A 119 -7.65 -0.57 3.59
N THR A 120 -8.88 -0.06 3.70
CA THR A 120 -9.80 0.10 2.55
C THR A 120 -10.26 1.54 2.35
N ALA A 121 -9.77 2.48 3.16
CA ALA A 121 -10.14 3.88 3.11
C ALA A 121 -8.91 4.78 3.29
N VAL A 122 -8.94 5.93 2.63
CA VAL A 122 -7.90 6.97 2.67
C VAL A 122 -8.01 7.72 3.99
N CYS A 123 -7.19 7.31 4.95
CA CYS A 123 -7.07 7.92 6.26
C CYS A 123 -5.70 7.63 6.85
N TRP A 124 -5.30 8.42 7.83
CA TRP A 124 -4.10 8.16 8.62
C TRP A 124 -4.44 8.09 10.09
N GLY A 125 -3.57 7.49 10.90
CA GLY A 125 -3.74 7.53 12.34
C GLY A 125 -2.47 7.23 13.10
N HIS A 126 -2.39 7.78 14.31
CA HIS A 126 -1.32 7.47 15.25
C HIS A 126 -1.57 6.10 15.87
N ARG A 127 -0.62 5.16 15.73
CA ARG A 127 -0.76 3.75 16.20
C ARG A 127 -1.96 2.97 15.62
N ASN A 128 -2.71 3.56 14.69
CA ASN A 128 -3.91 2.95 14.13
C ASN A 128 -3.54 1.97 13.00
N ARG A 129 -3.74 0.67 13.23
CA ARG A 129 -3.45 -0.38 12.23
C ARG A 129 -4.50 -0.48 11.13
N SER A 130 -5.68 0.10 11.35
CA SER A 130 -6.77 0.12 10.38
C SER A 130 -6.65 1.23 9.33
N ALA A 131 -5.81 2.23 9.61
CA ALA A 131 -5.56 3.36 8.71
C ALA A 131 -4.61 2.99 7.56
N LEU A 132 -4.72 3.73 6.45
CA LEU A 132 -3.84 3.58 5.28
C LEU A 132 -2.41 3.96 5.62
N VAL A 133 -2.24 5.14 6.22
CA VAL A 133 -0.95 5.59 6.75
C VAL A 133 -0.96 5.49 8.27
N ARG A 134 -0.08 4.67 8.82
CA ARG A 134 0.18 4.62 10.25
C ARG A 134 1.40 5.47 10.59
N VAL A 135 1.29 6.33 11.59
CA VAL A 135 2.47 6.94 12.24
C VAL A 135 2.79 6.06 13.46
N PRO A 136 3.87 5.25 13.43
CA PRO A 136 4.20 4.34 14.53
C PRO A 136 4.54 5.11 15.81
N MET A 137 4.46 4.41 16.95
CA MET A 137 5.03 4.95 18.19
C MET A 137 6.52 5.16 18.03
N TYR A 138 6.97 6.22 18.67
CA TYR A 138 8.36 6.52 18.83
C TYR A 138 8.90 5.96 20.14
N SER A 139 10.16 5.55 20.08
CA SER A 139 10.94 5.28 21.29
C SER A 139 11.71 6.56 21.64
N PRO A 140 11.53 7.13 22.84
CA PRO A 140 12.24 8.33 23.28
C PRO A 140 13.74 8.28 22.97
N GLY A 141 14.28 9.38 22.46
CA GLY A 141 15.72 9.52 22.14
C GLY A 141 16.18 8.82 20.86
N LYS A 142 15.27 8.37 19.98
CA LYS A 142 15.59 7.74 18.69
C LYS A 142 15.10 8.54 17.48
N ALA A 143 15.38 9.84 17.45
CA ALA A 143 14.96 10.80 16.41
C ALA A 143 15.07 10.25 14.97
N SER A 144 16.16 9.55 14.67
CA SER A 144 16.43 8.94 13.36
C SER A 144 15.41 7.88 12.93
N SER A 145 14.66 7.30 13.86
CA SER A 145 13.68 6.23 13.62
C SER A 145 12.27 6.72 13.28
N ARG A 146 12.04 8.04 13.31
CA ARG A 146 10.77 8.66 12.91
C ARG A 146 10.45 8.31 11.47
N ARG A 147 9.25 7.79 11.23
CA ARG A 147 8.82 7.29 9.92
C ARG A 147 7.32 7.25 9.83
N VAL A 148 6.82 7.14 8.61
CA VAL A 148 5.43 6.84 8.31
C VAL A 148 5.37 5.44 7.71
N GLU A 149 4.27 4.74 7.89
CA GLU A 149 4.05 3.40 7.35
C GLU A 149 2.84 3.39 6.43
N ILE A 150 3.08 3.12 5.15
CA ILE A 150 2.05 2.97 4.14
C ILE A 150 1.69 1.49 4.06
N ARG A 151 0.44 1.15 4.36
CA ARG A 151 -0.01 -0.24 4.59
C ARG A 151 -0.72 -0.87 3.39
N THR A 152 -0.96 -0.09 2.34
CA THR A 152 -1.62 -0.55 1.12
C THR A 152 -0.75 -1.32 0.14
N PRO A 153 0.57 -1.09 -0.03
CA PRO A 153 1.36 -1.89 -0.95
C PRO A 153 1.32 -3.37 -0.58
N ASP A 154 1.14 -4.21 -1.59
CA ASP A 154 1.19 -5.65 -1.41
C ASP A 154 2.55 -6.24 -1.77
N SER A 155 2.77 -7.49 -1.36
CA SER A 155 4.04 -8.19 -1.56
C SER A 155 4.33 -8.60 -3.01
N ALA A 156 3.42 -8.36 -3.95
CA ALA A 156 3.60 -8.67 -5.36
C ALA A 156 3.78 -7.42 -6.24
N CYS A 157 3.70 -6.20 -5.70
CA CYS A 157 3.99 -4.98 -6.43
C CYS A 157 5.44 -4.92 -6.92
N ASN A 158 5.69 -4.16 -7.99
CA ASN A 158 7.05 -3.81 -8.40
C ASN A 158 7.59 -2.75 -7.41
N PRO A 159 8.61 -3.07 -6.58
CA PRO A 159 9.06 -2.17 -5.53
C PRO A 159 9.66 -0.87 -6.08
N TYR A 160 10.30 -0.89 -7.25
CA TYR A 160 10.84 0.31 -7.88
C TYR A 160 9.73 1.30 -8.23
N LEU A 161 8.68 0.82 -8.91
CA LEU A 161 7.56 1.67 -9.30
C LEU A 161 6.74 2.11 -8.09
N ALA A 162 6.51 1.21 -7.13
CA ALA A 162 5.78 1.52 -5.90
C ALA A 162 6.49 2.62 -5.09
N TYR A 163 7.81 2.52 -4.92
CA TYR A 163 8.57 3.54 -4.20
C TYR A 163 8.63 4.86 -4.94
N ALA A 164 8.75 4.84 -6.27
CA ALA A 164 8.71 6.06 -7.08
C ALA A 164 7.40 6.83 -6.87
N VAL A 165 6.25 6.17 -7.01
CA VAL A 165 4.94 6.85 -6.89
C VAL A 165 4.60 7.26 -5.46
N ILE A 166 4.98 6.47 -4.44
CA ILE A 166 4.77 6.87 -3.04
C ILE A 166 5.66 8.06 -2.68
N LEU A 167 6.93 8.04 -3.09
CA LEU A 167 7.85 9.15 -2.86
C LEU A 167 7.37 10.42 -3.58
N ALA A 168 6.95 10.31 -4.85
CA ALA A 168 6.42 11.43 -5.60
C ALA A 168 5.14 12.01 -4.96
N ALA A 169 4.21 11.16 -4.53
CA ALA A 169 3.00 11.59 -3.81
C ALA A 169 3.34 12.36 -2.53
N GLY A 170 4.24 11.84 -1.71
CA GLY A 170 4.66 12.51 -0.48
C GLY A 170 5.42 13.81 -0.74
N LEU A 171 6.33 13.84 -1.72
CA LEU A 171 7.06 15.06 -2.09
C LEU A 171 6.15 16.13 -2.68
N ARG A 172 5.12 15.75 -3.46
CA ARG A 172 4.10 16.69 -3.95
C ARG A 172 3.41 17.41 -2.78
N GLY A 173 3.05 16.66 -1.74
CA GLY A 173 2.46 17.21 -0.53
C GLY A 173 3.39 18.20 0.18
N VAL A 174 4.68 17.87 0.30
CA VAL A 174 5.70 18.78 0.89
C VAL A 174 5.87 20.04 0.04
N GLN A 175 6.02 19.90 -1.29
CA GLN A 175 6.27 21.02 -2.20
C GLN A 175 5.09 21.98 -2.31
N GLN A 176 3.86 21.46 -2.25
CA GLN A 176 2.63 22.25 -2.37
C GLN A 176 2.00 22.61 -1.02
N GLY A 177 2.62 22.24 0.10
CA GLY A 177 2.15 22.60 1.45
C GLY A 177 0.81 21.99 1.83
N TYR A 178 0.58 20.73 1.44
CA TYR A 178 -0.68 20.03 1.73
C TYR A 178 -0.92 19.93 3.23
N GLN A 179 -2.16 20.19 3.63
CA GLN A 179 -2.57 20.13 5.04
C GLN A 179 -3.00 18.71 5.39
N LEU A 180 -2.40 18.16 6.45
CA LEU A 180 -2.76 16.84 6.96
C LEU A 180 -4.15 16.92 7.60
N PRO A 181 -5.17 16.16 7.13
CA PRO A 181 -6.46 16.11 7.80
C PRO A 181 -6.33 15.56 9.24
N PRO A 182 -7.37 15.71 10.08
CA PRO A 182 -7.40 15.08 11.39
C PRO A 182 -7.13 13.56 11.31
N ALA A 183 -6.45 13.03 12.32
CA ALA A 183 -6.19 11.60 12.42
C ALA A 183 -7.49 10.80 12.62
N ALA A 184 -7.53 9.58 12.11
CA ALA A 184 -8.58 8.62 12.44
C ALA A 184 -8.39 8.11 13.87
N GLU A 185 -9.33 8.45 14.74
CA GLU A 185 -9.34 8.08 16.15
C GLU A 185 -9.87 6.65 16.38
N ASP A 186 -10.88 6.25 15.60
CA ASP A 186 -11.54 4.95 15.72
C ASP A 186 -10.82 3.82 14.96
N ASP A 187 -11.16 2.58 15.31
CA ASP A 187 -10.87 1.43 14.46
C ASP A 187 -11.70 1.52 13.17
N VAL A 188 -11.08 2.00 12.10
CA VAL A 188 -11.67 2.18 10.78
C VAL A 188 -12.20 0.86 10.23
N TRP A 189 -11.67 -0.30 10.64
CA TRP A 189 -12.18 -1.61 10.22
C TRP A 189 -13.62 -1.84 10.68
N SER A 190 -13.98 -1.36 11.87
CA SER A 190 -15.31 -1.50 12.46
C SER A 190 -16.36 -0.59 11.83
N LEU A 191 -15.94 0.49 11.16
CA LEU A 191 -16.84 1.44 10.51
C LEU A 191 -17.45 0.85 9.24
N SER A 192 -18.76 1.01 9.09
CA SER A 192 -19.45 0.78 7.82
C SER A 192 -18.97 1.76 6.75
N GLU A 193 -19.18 1.41 5.48
CA GLU A 193 -18.85 2.30 4.37
C GLU A 193 -19.53 3.68 4.47
N ARG A 194 -20.75 3.73 5.02
CA ARG A 194 -21.48 4.97 5.27
C ARG A 194 -20.83 5.82 6.36
N GLU A 195 -20.40 5.20 7.46
CA GLU A 195 -19.71 5.90 8.56
C GLU A 195 -18.36 6.44 8.12
N ARG A 196 -17.59 5.66 7.34
CA ARG A 196 -16.33 6.13 6.75
C ARG A 196 -16.51 7.35 5.85
N ARG A 197 -17.53 7.33 4.98
CA ARG A 197 -17.87 8.50 4.15
C ARG A 197 -18.28 9.70 4.99
N ALA A 198 -19.08 9.49 6.04
CA ALA A 198 -19.50 10.56 6.95
C ALA A 198 -18.31 11.17 7.70
N ALA A 199 -17.29 10.37 8.02
CA ALA A 199 -16.03 10.81 8.60
C ALA A 199 -15.05 11.44 7.59
N GLY A 200 -15.42 11.53 6.30
CA GLY A 200 -14.58 12.12 5.24
C GLY A 200 -13.52 11.16 4.69
N TYR A 201 -13.57 9.87 5.00
CA TYR A 201 -12.61 8.89 4.47
C TYR A 201 -13.05 8.39 3.10
N ALA A 202 -12.36 8.82 2.05
CA ALA A 202 -12.59 8.31 0.70
C ALA A 202 -12.26 6.81 0.62
N PRO A 203 -13.05 5.99 -0.07
CA PRO A 203 -12.70 4.58 -0.27
C PRO A 203 -11.43 4.45 -1.11
N LEU A 204 -10.71 3.34 -1.01
CA LEU A 204 -9.73 2.94 -2.03
C LEU A 204 -10.45 2.24 -3.20
N PRO A 205 -9.83 2.17 -4.40
CA PRO A 205 -10.35 1.36 -5.49
C PRO A 205 -10.60 -0.09 -5.06
N GLN A 206 -11.78 -0.63 -5.38
CA GLN A 206 -12.21 -1.96 -4.93
C GLN A 206 -11.82 -3.08 -5.89
N ASN A 207 -11.31 -2.74 -7.07
CA ASN A 207 -10.83 -3.68 -8.07
C ASN A 207 -9.78 -3.01 -8.98
N LEU A 208 -9.10 -3.83 -9.77
CA LEU A 208 -8.04 -3.36 -10.68
C LEU A 208 -8.59 -2.39 -11.72
N SER A 209 -9.82 -2.58 -12.21
CA SER A 209 -10.43 -1.66 -13.21
C SER A 209 -10.62 -0.25 -12.66
N GLU A 210 -11.14 -0.12 -11.44
CA GLU A 210 -11.31 1.17 -10.77
C GLU A 210 -9.96 1.84 -10.54
N ALA A 211 -8.96 1.09 -10.08
CA ALA A 211 -7.63 1.65 -9.84
C ALA A 211 -6.97 2.14 -11.13
N LEU A 212 -7.16 1.42 -12.24
CA LEU A 212 -6.66 1.84 -13.56
C LEU A 212 -7.39 3.08 -14.08
N ALA A 213 -8.69 3.24 -13.79
CA ALA A 213 -9.44 4.44 -14.15
C ALA A 213 -8.99 5.67 -13.33
N GLU A 214 -8.69 5.50 -12.05
CA GLU A 214 -8.10 6.57 -11.22
C GLU A 214 -6.70 6.93 -11.72
N MET A 215 -5.85 5.92 -12.00
CA MET A 215 -4.49 6.14 -12.49
C MET A 215 -4.47 6.82 -13.87
N GLU A 216 -5.37 6.48 -14.80
CA GLU A 216 -5.40 7.08 -16.14
C GLU A 216 -5.59 8.60 -16.11
N ASN A 217 -6.29 9.12 -15.10
CA ASN A 217 -6.52 10.56 -14.93
C ASN A 217 -5.45 11.24 -14.05
N SER A 218 -4.38 10.52 -13.70
CA SER A 218 -3.34 11.01 -12.78
C SER A 218 -2.20 11.71 -13.48
N GLU A 219 -2.10 13.03 -13.26
CA GLU A 219 -0.90 13.79 -13.65
C GLU A 219 0.33 13.34 -12.87
N LEU A 220 0.20 13.11 -11.56
CA LEU A 220 1.33 12.72 -10.71
C LEU A 220 1.95 11.40 -11.15
N VAL A 221 1.13 10.37 -11.43
CA VAL A 221 1.66 9.07 -11.82
C VAL A 221 2.25 9.11 -13.24
N ALA A 222 1.63 9.86 -14.16
CA ALA A 222 2.16 10.06 -15.51
C ALA A 222 3.53 10.76 -15.50
N GLU A 223 3.67 11.85 -14.75
CA GLU A 223 4.94 12.58 -14.59
C GLU A 223 6.01 11.71 -13.93
N THR A 224 5.64 10.94 -12.89
CA THR A 224 6.58 10.13 -12.11
C THR A 224 7.14 8.96 -12.90
N LEU A 225 6.29 8.27 -13.67
CA LEU A 225 6.70 7.08 -14.42
C LEU A 225 7.25 7.42 -15.81
N GLY A 226 6.91 8.61 -16.33
CA GLY A 226 7.12 8.97 -17.71
C GLY A 226 6.13 8.29 -18.65
N GLU A 227 5.87 8.94 -19.78
CA GLU A 227 4.83 8.57 -20.75
C GLU A 227 4.88 7.09 -21.16
N HIS A 228 6.08 6.58 -21.46
CA HIS A 228 6.26 5.21 -21.95
C HIS A 228 5.86 4.14 -20.92
N VAL A 229 6.33 4.28 -19.67
CA VAL A 229 6.03 3.30 -18.61
C VAL A 229 4.58 3.42 -18.18
N PHE A 230 4.05 4.64 -18.10
CA PHE A 230 2.65 4.90 -17.75
C PHE A 230 1.67 4.24 -18.73
N ASP A 231 1.82 4.52 -20.04
CA ASP A 231 0.97 3.94 -21.09
C ASP A 231 1.09 2.40 -21.13
N PHE A 232 2.32 1.88 -21.10
CA PHE A 232 2.52 0.44 -21.12
C PHE A 232 1.89 -0.24 -19.90
N PHE A 233 2.03 0.35 -18.70
CA PHE A 233 1.43 -0.19 -17.47
C PHE A 233 -0.08 -0.27 -17.59
N LEU A 234 -0.74 0.82 -18.01
CA LEU A 234 -2.19 0.86 -18.20
C LEU A 234 -2.64 -0.20 -19.21
N ARG A 235 -2.02 -0.27 -20.39
CA ARG A 235 -2.36 -1.26 -21.43
C ARG A 235 -2.20 -2.70 -20.93
N ASN A 236 -1.07 -3.01 -20.29
CA ASN A 236 -0.79 -4.34 -19.75
C ASN A 236 -1.82 -4.76 -18.69
N LYS A 237 -2.14 -3.86 -17.76
CA LYS A 237 -3.07 -4.16 -16.66
C LYS A 237 -4.53 -4.18 -17.07
N ARG A 238 -4.92 -3.41 -18.09
CA ARG A 238 -6.23 -3.56 -18.76
C ARG A 238 -6.37 -4.93 -19.40
N ALA A 239 -5.36 -5.39 -20.12
CA ALA A 239 -5.37 -6.73 -20.72
C ALA A 239 -5.49 -7.85 -19.65
N GLU A 240 -4.79 -7.71 -18.51
CA GLU A 240 -4.93 -8.62 -17.36
C GLU A 240 -6.37 -8.64 -16.83
N TRP A 241 -6.96 -7.46 -16.59
CA TRP A 241 -8.34 -7.35 -16.12
C TRP A 241 -9.35 -7.95 -17.10
N ASP A 242 -9.21 -7.64 -18.39
CA ASP A 242 -10.07 -8.14 -19.45
C ASP A 242 -9.99 -9.66 -19.58
N ASN A 243 -8.80 -10.24 -19.38
CA ASN A 243 -8.65 -11.68 -19.32
C ASN A 243 -9.35 -12.25 -18.09
N TYR A 244 -9.12 -11.68 -16.90
CA TYR A 244 -9.76 -12.14 -15.66
C TYR A 244 -11.29 -12.15 -15.75
N ARG A 245 -11.92 -11.05 -16.20
CA ARG A 245 -13.39 -10.94 -16.24
C ARG A 245 -14.08 -11.87 -17.25
N ARG A 246 -13.32 -12.52 -18.14
CA ARG A 246 -13.84 -13.54 -19.07
C ARG A 246 -13.90 -14.93 -18.44
N HIS A 247 -13.25 -15.14 -17.30
CA HIS A 247 -13.24 -16.44 -16.64
C HIS A 247 -14.53 -16.65 -15.84
N VAL A 248 -15.24 -17.74 -16.15
CA VAL A 248 -16.32 -18.24 -15.29
C VAL A 248 -15.70 -19.02 -14.14
N THR A 249 -15.87 -18.53 -12.91
CA THR A 249 -15.24 -19.11 -11.73
C THR A 249 -16.07 -20.23 -11.11
N ALA A 250 -15.41 -21.07 -10.31
CA ALA A 250 -16.10 -22.10 -9.55
C ALA A 250 -17.09 -21.52 -8.50
N TYR A 251 -16.93 -20.26 -8.09
CA TYR A 251 -17.92 -19.59 -7.25
C TYR A 251 -19.22 -19.38 -8.04
N GLU A 252 -19.14 -18.78 -9.22
CA GLU A 252 -20.30 -18.53 -10.09
C GLU A 252 -21.04 -19.83 -10.43
N LEU A 253 -20.31 -20.88 -10.80
CA LEU A 253 -20.92 -22.18 -11.10
C LEU A 253 -21.63 -22.78 -9.89
N ARG A 254 -21.03 -22.75 -8.69
CA ARG A 254 -21.68 -23.31 -7.49
C ARG A 254 -22.87 -22.48 -7.02
N THR A 255 -22.84 -21.16 -7.21
CA THR A 255 -23.86 -20.24 -6.69
C THR A 255 -25.03 -20.06 -7.65
N TYR A 256 -24.75 -19.92 -8.94
CA TYR A 256 -25.75 -19.51 -9.92
C TYR A 256 -26.30 -20.65 -10.76
N LEU A 257 -25.47 -21.64 -11.15
CA LEU A 257 -25.93 -22.75 -12.00
C LEU A 257 -27.12 -23.55 -11.44
N PRO A 258 -27.26 -23.76 -10.11
CA PRO A 258 -28.42 -24.46 -9.57
C PRO A 258 -29.70 -23.61 -9.49
N VAL A 259 -29.60 -22.29 -9.66
CA VAL A 259 -30.67 -21.33 -9.34
C VAL A 259 -31.18 -20.55 -10.56
N LEU A 260 -30.27 -20.14 -11.46
CA LEU A 260 -30.59 -19.42 -12.71
C LEU A 260 -30.71 -20.40 -13.87
#